data_AF-A0A965PRS3-F1
#
_entry.id   AF-A0A965PRS3-F1
#
_cell.length_a   1.000
_cell.length_b   1.000
_cell.length_c   1.000
_cell.angle_alpha   90.00
_cell.angle_beta   90.00
_cell.angle_gamma   90.00
#
_symmetry.space_group_name_H-M   'P 1'
#
loop_
_entity.id
_entity.type
_entity.pdbx_description
1 polymer ?
#
loop_
_entity_poly.entity_id
_entity_poly.type
_entity_poly.pdbx_seq_one_letter_code
_entity_poly.pdbx_strand_id
1 'polypeptide(L)'
;MRYVLAAGLGFLAAWQVQDWRVGSKVERIQKEYAQTQAEQARLAIEQSKASAAKTQKIIEGKNREIESINSRYELVVGELRQRSARMPDPPADCKGVTGAELSREDAEFLAGEAARADRLRSALNACYIQYEAMYDNRSN
;
A
#
# COMPACT_ATOMS: atom_id res chain seq x y z
N MET A 1 19.33 -12.24 75.93
CA MET A 1 19.22 -11.12 74.95
C MET A 1 20.40 -11.00 73.97
N ARG A 2 21.66 -11.32 74.35
CA ARG A 2 22.84 -11.11 73.48
C ARG A 2 22.86 -11.91 72.17
N TYR A 3 22.32 -13.13 72.15
CA TYR A 3 22.27 -13.99 70.96
C TYR A 3 21.20 -13.58 69.94
N VAL A 4 20.12 -12.94 70.39
CA VAL A 4 19.03 -12.46 69.51
C VAL A 4 19.50 -11.28 68.66
N LEU A 5 20.32 -10.39 69.23
CA LEU A 5 20.94 -9.27 68.51
C LEU A 5 21.96 -9.76 67.47
N ALA A 6 22.77 -10.78 67.80
CA ALA A 6 23.73 -11.36 66.86
C ALA A 6 23.04 -12.04 65.67
N ALA A 7 21.94 -12.77 65.91
CA ALA A 7 21.16 -13.40 64.85
C ALA A 7 20.47 -12.36 63.93
N GLY A 8 19.94 -11.27 64.51
CA GLY A 8 19.32 -10.18 63.74
C GLY A 8 20.31 -9.44 62.82
N LEU A 9 21.54 -9.21 63.29
CA LEU A 9 22.59 -8.58 62.50
C LEU A 9 23.07 -9.47 61.35
N GLY A 10 23.22 -10.78 61.58
CA GLY A 10 23.59 -11.73 60.52
C GLY A 10 22.54 -11.82 59.42
N PHE A 11 21.25 -11.76 59.77
CA PHE A 11 20.15 -11.82 58.82
C PHE A 11 20.07 -10.57 57.93
N LEU A 12 20.22 -9.37 58.50
CA LEU A 12 20.22 -8.11 57.73
C LEU A 12 21.41 -8.00 56.77
N ALA A 13 22.60 -8.43 57.22
CA ALA A 13 23.79 -8.46 56.38
C ALA A 13 23.64 -9.44 55.20
N ALA A 14 23.09 -10.63 55.46
CA ALA A 14 22.81 -11.62 54.40
C ALA A 14 21.80 -11.08 53.38
N TRP A 15 20.79 -10.34 53.83
CA TRP A 15 19.76 -9.76 52.95
C TRP A 15 20.32 -8.68 52.02
N GLN A 16 21.18 -7.77 52.53
CA GLN A 16 21.80 -6.72 51.70
C GLN A 16 22.80 -7.26 50.65
N VAL A 17 23.57 -8.28 51.00
CA VAL A 17 24.53 -8.90 50.05
C VAL A 17 23.81 -9.63 48.91
N GLN A 18 22.66 -10.25 49.21
CA GLN A 18 21.88 -10.94 48.19
C GLN A 18 21.20 -9.96 47.22
N ASP A 19 20.79 -8.79 47.68
CA ASP A 19 20.10 -7.77 46.87
C ASP A 19 21.02 -7.13 45.81
N TRP A 20 22.27 -6.81 46.16
CA TRP A 20 23.27 -6.27 45.21
C TRP A 20 23.60 -7.25 44.07
N ARG A 21 23.65 -8.56 44.40
CA ARG A 21 23.89 -9.62 43.42
C ARG A 21 22.70 -9.87 42.49
N VAL A 22 21.49 -9.54 42.92
CA VAL A 22 20.28 -9.64 42.11
C VAL A 22 20.14 -8.41 41.20
N GLY A 23 20.37 -7.20 41.72
CA GLY A 23 20.28 -5.96 40.94
C GLY A 23 21.19 -5.94 39.71
N SER A 24 22.43 -6.41 39.85
CA SER A 24 23.40 -6.51 38.72
C SER A 24 22.97 -7.48 37.62
N LYS A 25 22.24 -8.56 37.96
CA LYS A 25 21.69 -9.49 36.96
C LYS A 25 20.47 -8.91 36.27
N VAL A 26 19.61 -8.19 37.01
CA VAL A 26 18.41 -7.56 36.46
C VAL A 26 18.78 -6.50 35.42
N GLU A 27 19.79 -5.66 35.67
CA GLU A 27 20.23 -4.65 34.71
C GLU A 27 20.77 -5.27 33.41
N ARG A 28 21.51 -6.38 33.51
CA ARG A 28 21.98 -7.12 32.33
C ARG A 28 20.84 -7.71 31.52
N ILE A 29 19.90 -8.38 32.17
CA ILE A 29 18.73 -8.98 31.50
C ILE A 29 17.87 -7.88 30.87
N GLN A 30 17.69 -6.74 31.54
CA GLN A 30 16.96 -5.59 30.98
C GLN A 30 17.66 -5.01 29.76
N LYS A 31 18.99 -4.86 29.77
CA LYS A 31 19.76 -4.40 28.61
C LYS A 31 19.69 -5.38 27.45
N GLU A 32 19.88 -6.67 27.70
CA GLU A 32 19.74 -7.73 26.69
C GLU A 32 18.32 -7.73 26.10
N TYR A 33 17.29 -7.61 26.93
CA TYR A 33 15.89 -7.54 26.50
C TYR A 33 15.60 -6.27 25.68
N ALA A 34 16.11 -5.11 26.11
CA ALA A 34 15.96 -3.85 25.37
C ALA A 34 16.70 -3.89 24.01
N GLN A 35 17.88 -4.49 23.97
CA GLN A 35 18.62 -4.70 22.71
C GLN A 35 17.86 -5.65 21.78
N THR A 36 17.36 -6.76 22.31
CA THR A 36 16.58 -7.73 21.53
C THR A 36 15.32 -7.08 20.98
N GLN A 37 14.60 -6.29 21.79
CA GLN A 37 13.43 -5.55 21.31
C GLN A 37 13.79 -4.51 20.25
N ALA A 38 14.91 -3.79 20.40
CA ALA A 38 15.37 -2.83 19.40
C ALA A 38 15.74 -3.53 18.07
N GLU A 39 16.35 -4.71 18.12
CA GLU A 39 16.65 -5.55 16.96
C GLU A 39 15.36 -5.97 16.24
N GLN A 40 14.40 -6.51 16.98
CA GLN A 40 13.11 -6.93 16.43
C GLN A 40 12.32 -5.75 15.83
N ALA A 41 12.35 -4.59 16.50
CA ALA A 41 11.73 -3.38 15.98
C ALA A 41 12.39 -2.91 14.68
N ARG A 42 13.72 -2.99 14.57
CA ARG A 42 14.44 -2.66 13.33
C ARG A 42 14.06 -3.59 12.19
N LEU A 43 14.04 -4.90 12.44
CA LEU A 43 13.63 -5.90 11.45
C LEU A 43 12.18 -5.67 10.99
N ALA A 44 11.26 -5.38 11.91
CA ALA A 44 9.87 -5.07 11.57
C ALA A 44 9.74 -3.78 10.72
N ILE A 45 10.53 -2.75 11.03
CA ILE A 45 10.58 -1.51 10.23
C ILE A 45 11.15 -1.79 8.84
N GLU A 46 12.19 -2.61 8.72
CA GLU A 46 12.80 -2.94 7.44
C GLU A 46 11.84 -3.75 6.55
N GLN A 47 11.15 -4.75 7.12
CA GLN A 47 10.12 -5.50 6.42
C GLN A 47 8.95 -4.61 5.99
N SER A 48 8.48 -3.71 6.87
CA SER A 48 7.38 -2.79 6.51
C SER A 48 7.78 -1.81 5.40
N LYS A 49 9.02 -1.31 5.40
CA LYS A 49 9.56 -0.48 4.31
C LYS A 49 9.63 -1.24 2.99
N ALA A 50 10.10 -2.49 3.01
CA ALA A 50 10.17 -3.31 1.80
C ALA A 50 8.78 -3.55 1.19
N SER A 51 7.78 -3.88 2.02
CA SER A 51 6.39 -4.02 1.58
C SER A 51 5.80 -2.71 1.08
N ALA A 52 6.02 -1.60 1.79
CA ALA A 52 5.56 -0.28 1.37
C ALA A 52 6.15 0.14 0.02
N ALA A 53 7.44 -0.12 -0.22
CA ALA A 53 8.08 0.17 -1.49
C ALA A 53 7.50 -0.64 -2.66
N LYS A 54 7.15 -1.92 -2.43
CA LYS A 54 6.46 -2.75 -3.43
C LYS A 54 5.07 -2.17 -3.76
N THR A 55 4.27 -1.84 -2.76
CA THR A 55 2.94 -1.25 -2.94
C THR A 55 3.02 0.09 -3.68
N GLN A 56 4.00 0.93 -3.32
CA GLN A 56 4.22 2.22 -3.96
C GLN A 56 4.46 2.08 -5.46
N LYS A 57 5.31 1.12 -5.88
CA LYS A 57 5.55 0.86 -7.31
C LYS A 57 4.29 0.47 -8.08
N ILE A 58 3.40 -0.33 -7.46
CA ILE A 58 2.14 -0.73 -8.07
C ILE A 58 1.22 0.47 -8.25
N ILE A 59 1.12 1.33 -7.22
CA ILE A 59 0.33 2.56 -7.27
C ILE A 59 0.87 3.50 -8.37
N GLU A 60 2.19 3.68 -8.44
CA GLU A 60 2.83 4.50 -9.47
C GLU A 60 2.56 3.96 -10.88
N GLY A 61 2.66 2.65 -11.09
CA GLY A 61 2.35 2.02 -12.38
C GLY A 61 0.92 2.31 -12.82
N LYS A 62 -0.04 2.09 -11.92
CA LYS A 62 -1.45 2.41 -12.16
C LYS A 62 -1.67 3.90 -12.46
N ASN A 63 -1.02 4.79 -11.71
CA ASN A 63 -1.18 6.23 -11.91
C ASN A 63 -0.65 6.68 -13.28
N ARG A 64 0.49 6.15 -13.74
CA ARG A 64 1.02 6.41 -15.09
C ARG A 64 0.06 5.91 -16.17
N GLU A 65 -0.54 4.75 -15.97
CA GLU A 65 -1.52 4.20 -16.91
C GLU A 65 -2.79 5.08 -16.98
N ILE A 66 -3.30 5.52 -15.82
CA ILE A 66 -4.43 6.46 -15.74
C ILE A 66 -4.09 7.79 -16.43
N GLU A 67 -2.89 8.33 -16.23
CA GLU A 67 -2.44 9.55 -16.91
C GLU A 67 -2.42 9.36 -18.43
N SER A 68 -1.94 8.22 -18.92
CA SER A 68 -1.98 7.87 -20.34
C SER A 68 -3.41 7.72 -20.87
N ILE A 69 -4.32 7.13 -20.09
CA ILE A 69 -5.75 7.05 -20.47
C ILE A 69 -6.37 8.44 -20.56
N ASN A 70 -6.07 9.31 -19.60
CA ASN A 70 -6.60 10.66 -19.56
C ASN A 70 -6.09 11.51 -20.73
N SER A 71 -4.80 11.44 -21.05
CA SER A 71 -4.25 12.18 -22.19
C SER A 71 -4.85 11.72 -23.52
N ARG A 72 -5.03 10.40 -23.71
CA ARG A 72 -5.74 9.87 -24.89
C ARG A 72 -7.19 10.36 -24.95
N TYR A 73 -7.90 10.33 -23.82
CA TYR A 73 -9.28 10.81 -23.76
C TYR A 73 -9.39 12.30 -24.11
N GLU A 74 -8.51 13.14 -23.58
CA GLU A 74 -8.47 14.57 -23.89
C GLU A 74 -8.19 14.85 -25.37
N LEU A 75 -7.27 14.09 -25.98
CA LEU A 75 -7.01 14.17 -27.42
C LEU A 75 -8.26 13.81 -28.24
N VAL A 76 -8.91 12.67 -27.93
CA VAL A 76 -10.12 12.21 -28.62
C VAL A 76 -11.25 13.22 -28.48
N VAL A 77 -11.52 13.73 -27.28
CA VAL A 77 -12.54 14.77 -27.06
C VAL A 77 -12.18 16.06 -27.81
N GLY A 78 -10.90 16.43 -27.83
CA GLY A 78 -10.41 17.58 -28.60
C GLY A 78 -10.70 17.47 -30.10
N GLU A 79 -10.52 16.28 -30.67
CA GLU A 79 -10.88 15.99 -32.07
C GLU A 79 -12.41 16.00 -32.28
N LEU A 80 -13.16 15.38 -31.36
CA LEU A 80 -14.63 15.30 -31.46
C LEU A 80 -15.30 16.67 -31.40
N ARG A 81 -14.74 17.64 -30.67
CA ARG A 81 -15.25 19.02 -30.64
C ARG A 81 -15.30 19.70 -32.00
N GLN A 82 -14.48 19.25 -32.96
CA GLN A 82 -14.47 19.77 -34.32
C GLN A 82 -15.64 19.23 -35.17
N ARG A 83 -16.35 18.19 -34.72
CA ARG A 83 -17.54 17.65 -35.39
C ARG A 83 -18.77 18.53 -35.18
N SER A 84 -19.72 18.43 -36.11
CA SER A 84 -21.02 19.07 -35.98
C SER A 84 -21.84 18.45 -34.86
N ALA A 85 -22.55 19.30 -34.11
CA ALA A 85 -23.49 18.92 -33.05
C ALA A 85 -24.75 18.22 -33.58
N ARG A 86 -25.01 18.36 -34.88
CA ARG A 86 -26.20 17.81 -35.53
C ARG A 86 -25.78 17.26 -36.88
N MET A 87 -25.92 15.96 -37.04
CA MET A 87 -25.78 15.29 -38.33
C MET A 87 -27.15 15.16 -39.00
N PRO A 88 -27.21 15.18 -40.34
CA PRO A 88 -28.43 14.86 -41.07
C PRO A 88 -28.89 13.43 -40.74
N ASP A 89 -30.19 13.16 -40.89
CA ASP A 89 -30.75 11.84 -40.60
C ASP A 89 -29.98 10.75 -41.37
N PRO A 90 -29.61 9.64 -40.70
CA PRO A 90 -28.84 8.60 -41.34
C PRO A 90 -29.65 7.98 -42.50
N PRO A 91 -29.00 7.63 -43.62
CA PRO A 91 -29.68 6.95 -44.71
C PRO A 91 -30.28 5.62 -44.22
N ALA A 92 -31.46 5.27 -44.71
CA ALA A 92 -32.20 4.06 -44.30
C ALA A 92 -31.45 2.73 -44.55
N ASP A 93 -30.41 2.79 -45.38
CA ASP A 93 -29.51 1.69 -45.67
C ASP A 93 -28.25 1.91 -44.81
N CYS A 94 -28.19 1.31 -43.61
CA CYS A 94 -27.09 1.43 -42.63
C CYS A 94 -25.78 0.78 -43.15
N LYS A 95 -25.27 1.22 -44.30
CA LYS A 95 -24.04 0.75 -44.93
C LYS A 95 -22.84 1.54 -44.40
N GLY A 96 -22.37 1.14 -43.23
CA GLY A 96 -21.15 1.70 -42.65
C GLY A 96 -21.28 1.95 -41.15
N VAL A 97 -21.44 0.88 -40.36
CA VAL A 97 -21.51 0.90 -38.89
C VAL A 97 -20.15 1.28 -38.25
N THR A 98 -19.61 2.42 -38.67
CA THR A 98 -18.40 3.02 -38.15
C THR A 98 -18.81 4.24 -37.32
N GLY A 99 -18.09 4.55 -36.26
CA GLY A 99 -18.38 5.74 -35.43
C GLY A 99 -18.19 7.09 -36.14
N ALA A 100 -17.96 7.09 -37.46
CA ALA A 100 -17.84 8.30 -38.28
C ALA A 100 -19.16 9.07 -38.40
N GLU A 101 -20.29 8.36 -38.36
CA GLU A 101 -21.65 8.93 -38.49
C GLU A 101 -22.26 9.33 -37.14
N LEU A 102 -21.50 9.19 -36.04
CA LEU A 102 -21.96 9.64 -34.73
C LEU A 102 -21.90 11.16 -34.62
N SER A 103 -22.96 11.72 -34.04
CA SER A 103 -22.99 13.10 -33.57
C SER A 103 -21.83 13.34 -32.60
N ARG A 104 -21.44 14.60 -32.44
CA ARG A 104 -20.40 14.98 -31.47
C ARG A 104 -20.78 14.50 -30.07
N GLU A 105 -22.01 14.78 -29.64
CA GLU A 105 -22.49 14.50 -28.29
C GLU A 105 -22.48 13.00 -27.98
N ASP A 106 -22.94 12.16 -28.92
CA ASP A 106 -22.94 10.70 -28.74
C ASP A 106 -21.53 10.12 -28.77
N ALA A 107 -20.67 10.63 -29.65
CA ALA A 107 -19.28 10.21 -29.72
C ALA A 107 -18.49 10.59 -28.46
N GLU A 108 -18.72 11.79 -27.91
CA GLU A 108 -18.11 12.25 -26.66
C GLU A 108 -18.56 11.39 -25.46
N PHE A 109 -19.84 11.05 -25.41
CA PHE A 109 -20.38 10.14 -24.39
C PHE A 109 -19.69 8.77 -24.45
N LEU A 110 -19.61 8.15 -25.63
CA LEU A 110 -18.98 6.84 -25.80
C LEU A 110 -17.47 6.89 -25.51
N ALA A 111 -16.77 7.95 -25.90
CA ALA A 111 -15.36 8.15 -25.56
C ALA A 111 -15.16 8.24 -24.04
N GLY A 112 -16.10 8.90 -23.33
CA GLY A 112 -16.10 8.99 -21.87
C GLY A 112 -16.28 7.62 -21.20
N GLU A 113 -17.22 6.82 -21.68
CA GLU A 113 -17.45 5.47 -21.17
C GLU A 113 -16.30 4.50 -21.49
N ALA A 114 -15.67 4.62 -22.66
CA ALA A 114 -14.46 3.88 -22.98
C ALA A 114 -13.31 4.24 -22.02
N ALA A 115 -13.07 5.53 -21.78
CA ALA A 115 -12.04 5.98 -20.84
C ALA A 115 -12.34 5.53 -19.41
N ARG A 116 -13.61 5.54 -18.98
CA ARG A 116 -14.03 4.98 -17.69
C ARG A 116 -13.73 3.49 -17.60
N ALA A 117 -14.07 2.71 -18.62
CA ALA A 117 -13.80 1.28 -18.67
C ALA A 117 -12.31 0.98 -18.59
N ASP A 118 -11.45 1.76 -19.27
CA ASP A 118 -10.01 1.59 -19.22
C ASP A 118 -9.42 1.91 -17.84
N ARG A 119 -9.92 2.96 -17.16
CA ARG A 119 -9.52 3.24 -15.78
C ARG A 119 -9.89 2.08 -14.84
N LEU A 120 -11.06 1.47 -15.03
CA LEU A 120 -11.48 0.29 -14.26
C LEU A 120 -10.58 -0.92 -14.53
N ARG A 121 -10.19 -1.16 -15.79
CA ARG A 121 -9.24 -2.22 -16.16
C ARG A 121 -7.88 -2.01 -15.50
N SER A 122 -7.36 -0.79 -15.54
CA SER A 122 -6.09 -0.45 -14.86
C SER A 122 -6.18 -0.67 -13.35
N ALA A 123 -7.28 -0.26 -12.71
CA ALA A 123 -7.50 -0.49 -11.29
C ALA A 123 -7.59 -1.98 -10.94
N LEU A 124 -8.29 -2.77 -11.76
CA LEU A 124 -8.40 -4.21 -11.58
C LEU A 124 -7.04 -4.91 -11.72
N ASN A 125 -6.26 -4.54 -12.74
CA ASN A 125 -4.92 -5.08 -12.95
C ASN A 125 -4.00 -4.78 -11.76
N ALA A 126 -4.01 -3.55 -11.26
CA ALA A 126 -3.27 -3.17 -10.06
C ALA A 126 -3.70 -3.98 -8.82
N CYS A 127 -4.98 -4.35 -8.73
CA CYS A 127 -5.50 -5.20 -7.65
C CYS A 127 -4.97 -6.63 -7.76
N TYR A 128 -4.98 -7.23 -8.96
CA TYR A 128 -4.42 -8.57 -9.17
C TYR A 128 -2.93 -8.62 -8.86
N ILE A 129 -2.14 -7.63 -9.31
CA ILE A 129 -0.70 -7.57 -9.01
C ILE A 129 -0.46 -7.47 -7.50
N GLN A 130 -1.26 -6.68 -6.76
CA GLN A 130 -1.16 -6.64 -5.29
C GLN A 130 -1.52 -7.97 -4.65
N TYR A 131 -2.58 -8.63 -5.12
CA TYR A 131 -3.02 -9.91 -4.60
C TYR A 131 -1.95 -10.99 -4.79
N GLU A 132 -1.41 -11.11 -6.00
CA GLU A 132 -0.31 -12.04 -6.32
C GLU A 132 0.93 -11.76 -5.46
N ALA A 133 1.32 -10.50 -5.33
CA ALA A 133 2.44 -10.11 -4.48
C ALA A 133 2.24 -10.49 -2.99
N MET A 134 1.00 -10.50 -2.49
CA MET A 134 0.69 -10.99 -1.13
C MET A 134 0.68 -12.51 -1.05
N TYR A 135 0.14 -13.18 -2.07
CA TYR A 135 0.07 -14.64 -2.12
C TYR A 135 1.48 -15.27 -2.16
N ASP A 136 2.37 -14.74 -3.00
CA ASP A 136 3.75 -15.23 -3.11
C ASP A 136 4.56 -15.06 -1.82
N ASN A 137 4.29 -14.00 -1.04
CA ASN A 137 4.92 -13.82 0.28
C ASN A 137 4.39 -14.80 1.34
N ARG A 138 3.25 -15.46 1.11
CA ARG A 138 2.69 -16.49 2.03
C ARG A 138 3.19 -17.89 1.68
N SER A 139 3.47 -18.17 0.40
CA SER A 139 3.94 -19.48 -0.06
C SER A 139 5.43 -19.73 0.13
N ASN A 140 6.20 -18.68 0.47
CA ASN A 140 7.62 -18.75 0.85
C ASN A 140 7.76 -18.64 2.37
#